data_AF-A0A5D3WMD4-F1
#
_entry.id   AF-A0A5D3WMD4-F1
#
_cell.length_a   1.000
_cell.length_b   1.000
_cell.length_c   1.000
_cell.angle_alpha   90.00
_cell.angle_beta   90.00
_cell.angle_gamma   90.00
#
_symmetry.space_group_name_H-M   'P 1'
#
loop_
_entity.id
_entity.type
_entity.pdbx_description
1 polymer ?
#
loop_
_entity_poly.entity_id
_entity_poly.type
_entity_poly.pdbx_seq_one_letter_code
_entity_poly.pdbx_strand_id
1 'polypeptide(L)' 'MALKKCKECGGKISSKAEYCPHCGAKNRRKGIGPW' A
#
# COMPACT_ATOMS: atom_id res chain seq x y z
N MET A 1 -12.93 0.48 -1.58
CA MET A 1 -11.48 0.72 -1.77
C MET A 1 -10.74 0.22 -0.53
N ALA A 2 -9.97 -0.86 -0.61
CA ALA A 2 -9.27 -1.38 0.57
C ALA A 2 -8.02 -0.53 0.86
N LEU A 3 -8.03 0.21 1.97
CA LEU A 3 -6.86 0.91 2.50
C LEU A 3 -6.17 -0.03 3.50
N LYS A 4 -4.89 -0.31 3.28
CA LYS A 4 -4.07 -1.14 4.17
C LYS A 4 -3.11 -0.28 4.97
N LYS A 5 -2.66 -0.76 6.12
CA LYS A 5 -1.69 -0.04 6.94
C LYS A 5 -0.27 -0.26 6.41
N CYS A 6 0.50 0.82 6.27
CA CYS A 6 1.92 0.76 5.99
C CYS A 6 2.63 0.09 7.16
N LYS A 7 3.48 -0.91 6.89
CA LYS A 7 4.23 -1.60 7.93
C LYS A 7 5.43 -0.80 8.47
N GLU A 8 5.87 0.23 7.74
CA GLU A 8 6.99 1.08 8.17
C GLU A 8 6.50 2.23 9.06
N CYS A 9 5.57 3.06 8.58
CA CYS A 9 5.12 4.24 9.32
C CYS A 9 3.76 4.09 10.01
N GLY A 10 3.03 3.01 9.76
CA GLY A 10 1.67 2.84 10.27
C GLY A 10 0.60 3.69 9.58
N GLY A 11 0.95 4.49 8.57
CA GLY A 11 0.01 5.29 7.78
C GLY A 11 -0.95 4.43 6.94
N LYS A 12 -2.14 4.94 6.63
CA LYS A 12 -3.13 4.22 5.80
C LYS A 12 -2.80 4.45 4.33
N ILE A 13 -2.47 3.39 3.60
CA ILE A 13 -2.08 3.43 2.20
C ILE A 13 -3.04 2.62 1.35
N SER A 14 -3.24 3.02 0.10
CA SER A 14 -4.09 2.24 -0.79
C SER A 14 -3.50 0.85 -1.01
N SER A 15 -4.35 -0.17 -0.98
CA SER A 15 -3.99 -1.49 -1.52
C SER A 15 -3.77 -1.44 -3.02
N LYS A 16 -3.93 -0.25 -3.64
CA LYS A 16 -3.53 0.18 -4.99
C LYS A 16 -2.31 1.13 -5.10
N ALA A 17 -1.70 1.55 -3.99
CA ALA A 17 -0.49 2.37 -3.99
C ALA A 17 0.79 1.53 -4.07
N GLU A 18 1.72 1.85 -4.97
CA GLU A 18 3.03 1.19 -5.07
C GLU A 18 4.03 1.70 -4.02
N TYR A 19 3.81 2.92 -3.53
CA TYR A 19 4.63 3.58 -2.53
C TYR A 19 3.73 4.20 -1.46
N CYS A 20 4.23 4.27 -0.23
CA CYS A 20 3.53 4.92 0.87
C CYS A 20 3.66 6.45 0.73
N PRO A 21 2.57 7.21 0.60
CA PRO A 21 2.63 8.67 0.52
C PRO A 21 3.05 9.33 1.85
N HIS A 22 3.04 8.59 2.97
CA HIS A 22 3.42 9.14 4.27
C HIS A 22 4.91 9.04 4.58
N CYS A 23 5.59 8.02 4.07
CA CYS A 23 7.00 7.77 4.40
C CYS A 23 7.87 7.34 3.21
N GLY A 24 7.29 7.14 2.02
CA GLY A 24 8.01 6.69 0.82
C GLY A 24 8.23 5.17 0.72
N ALA A 25 7.84 4.40 1.73
CA ALA A 25 7.99 2.94 1.77
C ALA A 25 7.41 2.23 0.54
N LYS A 26 8.18 1.32 -0.09
CA LYS A 26 7.72 0.51 -1.21
C LYS A 26 6.67 -0.50 -0.76
N ASN A 27 5.48 -0.35 -1.29
CA ASN A 27 4.37 -1.24 -1.03
C ASN A 27 4.44 -2.45 -1.97
N ARG A 28 5.20 -3.48 -1.57
CA ARG A 28 5.38 -4.73 -2.32
C ARG A 28 4.01 -5.41 -2.51
N ARG A 29 3.41 -5.27 -3.68
CA ARG A 29 2.10 -5.87 -4.00
C ARG A 29 2.30 -6.92 -5.08
N LYS A 30 2.17 -8.18 -4.67
CA LYS A 30 1.79 -9.22 -5.61
C LYS A 30 0.36 -8.88 -6.01
N GLY A 31 0.19 -8.48 -7.27
CA GLY A 31 -1.07 -7.98 -7.82
C GLY A 31 -2.21 -8.90 -7.45
N ILE A 32 -3.22 -8.34 -6.80
CA ILE A 32 -4.54 -8.95 -6.83
C ILE A 32 -5.03 -8.68 -8.25
N GLY A 33 -4.78 -9.68 -9.10
CA GLY A 33 -5.34 -9.72 -10.44
C GLY A 33 -6.85 -9.55 -10.29
N PRO A 34 -7.49 -8.75 -11.17
CA PRO A 34 -8.92 -8.90 -11.34
C PRO A 34 -9.15 -10.28 -11.96
N TRP A 35 -10.40 -10.68 -11.96
CA TRP A 35 -10.99 -11.44 -13.05
C TRP A 35 -10.17 -11.43 -14.37
#